data_AF-A0A4Q7LYG9-F1
#
_entry.id   AF-A0A4Q7LYG9-F1
#
_cell.length_a   1.000
_cell.length_b   1.000
_cell.length_c   1.000
_cell.angle_alpha   90.00
_cell.angle_beta   90.00
_cell.angle_gamma   90.00
#
_symmetry.space_group_name_H-M   'P 1'
#
loop_
_entity.id
_entity.type
_entity.pdbx_description
1 polymer ?
#
loop_
_entity_poly.entity_id
_entity_poly.type
_entity_poly.pdbx_seq_one_letter_code
_entity_poly.pdbx_strand_id
1 'polypeptide(L)'
;MTRRARVLAGRDSRAATNELLAGLQRGGFAPRALGGFIADATLRSWREARKRPRAVVEATAVHVAVGALAGRRGLPWIVTSWLMAVTHFGMLEGRRDLGAANVLTVARGALPAAGHRLGSPATVALALATDFADGKLARGTASVTRFGAQGDFLADTALWTWFVLRHERSAAWRVATFAAWAAPVLGVTAVSFARGGMVDLPRSRWFRPAAAVEVLIGGRVLWRWWASRRVSGHLIRRA
;
A
#
# COMPACT_ATOMS: atom_id res chain seq x y z
N MET A 1 4.80 11.77 -33.67
CA MET A 1 3.87 11.41 -32.57
C MET A 1 4.26 12.21 -31.32
N THR A 2 3.34 12.95 -30.69
CA THR A 2 3.68 13.80 -29.52
C THR A 2 4.10 12.95 -28.31
N ARG A 3 4.95 13.49 -27.40
CA ARG A 3 5.33 12.82 -26.14
C ARG A 3 4.11 12.28 -25.38
N ARG A 4 3.08 13.12 -25.29
CA ARG A 4 1.80 12.80 -24.65
C ARG A 4 1.14 11.58 -25.28
N ALA A 5 1.12 11.48 -26.61
CA ALA A 5 0.58 10.31 -27.30
C ALA A 5 1.36 9.01 -26.98
N ARG A 6 2.70 9.07 -26.88
CA ARG A 6 3.52 7.90 -26.48
C ARG A 6 3.22 7.45 -25.05
N VAL A 7 3.21 8.39 -24.10
CA VAL A 7 2.86 8.10 -22.68
C VAL A 7 1.49 7.46 -22.57
N LEU A 8 0.52 7.90 -23.37
CA LEU A 8 -0.85 7.42 -23.27
C LEU A 8 -1.11 6.12 -24.05
N ALA A 9 -0.31 5.85 -25.08
CA ALA A 9 -0.40 4.64 -25.91
C ALA A 9 0.37 3.44 -25.32
N GLY A 10 1.38 3.68 -24.47
CA GLY A 10 2.21 2.62 -23.90
C GLY A 10 1.40 1.60 -23.12
N ARG A 11 1.34 0.35 -23.62
CA ARG A 11 0.67 -0.79 -22.98
C ARG A 11 1.39 -1.26 -21.71
N ASP A 12 2.70 -1.06 -21.62
CA ASP A 12 3.50 -1.37 -20.43
C ASP A 12 3.51 -0.17 -19.46
N SER A 13 3.18 -0.44 -18.19
CA SER A 13 3.22 0.56 -17.13
C SER A 13 4.62 1.12 -16.93
N ARG A 14 5.66 0.28 -17.03
CA ARG A 14 7.03 0.70 -16.75
C ARG A 14 7.56 1.65 -17.82
N ALA A 15 7.42 1.29 -19.09
CA ALA A 15 7.83 2.15 -20.21
C ALA A 15 7.19 3.55 -20.13
N ALA A 16 5.91 3.63 -19.75
CA ALA A 16 5.24 4.91 -19.63
C ALA A 16 5.71 5.74 -18.43
N THR A 17 5.94 5.11 -17.27
CA THR A 17 6.53 5.81 -16.12
C THR A 17 7.92 6.32 -16.45
N ASN A 18 8.72 5.55 -17.19
CA ASN A 18 10.02 6.02 -17.69
C ASN A 18 9.89 7.26 -18.58
N GLU A 19 8.93 7.29 -19.53
CA GLU A 19 8.72 8.48 -20.38
C GLU A 19 8.20 9.70 -19.59
N LEU A 20 7.39 9.47 -18.55
CA LEU A 20 6.96 10.52 -17.62
C LEU A 20 8.16 11.12 -16.87
N LEU A 21 8.98 10.27 -16.25
CA LEU A 21 10.17 10.68 -15.50
C LEU A 21 11.23 11.33 -16.41
N ALA A 22 11.50 10.76 -17.59
CA ALA A 22 12.48 11.29 -18.52
C ALA A 22 12.11 12.69 -18.98
N GLY A 23 10.82 12.95 -19.27
CA GLY A 23 10.42 14.31 -19.64
C GLY A 23 10.32 15.28 -18.48
N LEU A 24 10.13 14.81 -17.24
CA LEU A 24 10.28 15.67 -16.06
C LEU A 24 11.75 16.08 -15.85
N GLN A 25 12.68 15.12 -15.99
CA GLN A 25 14.12 15.35 -15.92
C GLN A 25 14.59 16.31 -17.03
N ARG A 26 14.18 16.09 -18.28
CA ARG A 26 14.46 17.02 -19.41
C ARG A 26 13.90 18.43 -19.17
N GLY A 27 12.81 18.55 -18.43
CA GLY A 27 12.24 19.84 -18.04
C GLY A 27 12.90 20.48 -16.81
N GLY A 28 13.99 19.92 -16.30
CA GLY A 28 14.76 20.46 -15.19
C GLY A 28 13.95 20.59 -13.89
N PHE A 29 12.89 19.80 -13.72
CA PHE A 29 11.94 19.93 -12.60
C PHE A 29 11.27 21.31 -12.47
N ALA A 30 11.25 22.11 -13.54
CA ALA A 30 10.56 23.40 -13.53
C ALA A 30 9.06 23.22 -13.19
N PRO A 31 8.38 24.20 -12.58
CA PRO A 31 6.96 24.10 -12.20
C PRO A 31 6.05 23.65 -13.36
N ARG A 32 6.32 24.11 -14.58
CA ARG A 32 5.61 23.68 -15.79
C ARG A 32 5.81 22.20 -16.12
N ALA A 33 7.03 21.67 -15.95
CA ALA A 33 7.33 20.26 -16.17
C ALA A 33 6.67 19.38 -15.11
N LEU A 34 6.66 19.82 -13.84
CA LEU A 34 5.92 19.17 -12.76
C LEU A 34 4.42 19.13 -13.04
N GLY A 35 3.83 20.26 -13.43
CA GLY A 35 2.41 20.31 -13.82
C GLY A 35 2.08 19.37 -14.97
N GLY A 36 2.93 19.32 -16.00
CA GLY A 36 2.79 18.38 -17.11
C GLY A 36 2.90 16.92 -16.68
N PHE A 37 3.87 16.60 -15.81
CA PHE A 37 4.03 15.26 -15.23
C PHE A 37 2.78 14.82 -14.46
N ILE A 38 2.26 15.67 -13.56
CA ILE A 38 1.07 15.37 -12.76
C ILE A 38 -0.16 15.18 -13.66
N ALA A 39 -0.37 16.07 -14.64
CA ALA A 39 -1.50 15.99 -15.55
C ALA A 39 -1.46 14.70 -16.41
N ASP A 40 -0.30 14.37 -16.98
CA ASP A 40 -0.15 13.17 -17.81
C ASP A 40 -0.24 11.87 -16.98
N ALA A 41 0.33 11.85 -15.78
CA ALA A 41 0.19 10.72 -14.84
C ALA A 41 -1.28 10.51 -14.44
N THR A 42 -1.98 11.58 -14.06
CA THR A 42 -3.40 11.53 -13.67
C THR A 42 -4.27 11.04 -14.81
N LEU A 43 -4.10 11.61 -16.01
CA LEU A 43 -4.84 11.21 -17.20
C LEU A 43 -4.59 9.74 -17.56
N ARG A 44 -3.35 9.26 -17.41
CA ARG A 44 -3.00 7.85 -17.63
C ARG A 44 -3.69 6.95 -16.62
N SER A 45 -3.57 7.24 -15.32
CA SER A 45 -4.25 6.49 -14.25
C SER A 45 -5.76 6.42 -14.48
N TRP A 46 -6.40 7.53 -14.85
CA TRP A 46 -7.82 7.56 -15.21
C TRP A 46 -8.15 6.64 -16.39
N ARG A 47 -7.36 6.67 -17.46
CA ARG A 47 -7.56 5.79 -18.63
C ARG A 47 -7.37 4.32 -18.27
N GLU A 48 -6.36 4.00 -17.47
CA GLU A 48 -6.11 2.63 -17.03
C GLU A 48 -7.23 2.10 -16.13
N ALA A 49 -7.81 2.96 -15.28
CA ALA A 49 -9.00 2.62 -14.50
C ALA A 49 -10.23 2.36 -15.40
N ARG A 50 -10.48 3.23 -16.39
CA ARG A 50 -11.60 3.06 -17.34
C ARG A 50 -11.49 1.77 -18.17
N LYS A 51 -10.28 1.31 -18.48
CA LYS A 51 -10.05 0.04 -19.18
C LYS A 51 -10.38 -1.20 -18.32
N ARG A 52 -10.51 -1.03 -17.00
CA ARG A 52 -10.68 -2.12 -16.02
C ARG A 52 -11.88 -1.88 -15.10
N PRO A 53 -13.10 -1.79 -15.66
CA PRO A 53 -14.30 -1.50 -14.86
C PRO A 53 -14.52 -2.54 -13.76
N ARG A 54 -14.22 -3.82 -14.03
CA ARG A 54 -14.34 -4.89 -13.04
C ARG A 54 -13.41 -4.69 -11.84
N ALA A 55 -12.12 -4.37 -12.06
CA ALA A 55 -11.21 -4.04 -10.96
C ALA A 55 -11.66 -2.80 -10.15
N VAL A 56 -12.25 -1.79 -10.81
CA VAL A 56 -12.83 -0.62 -10.12
C VAL A 56 -13.98 -1.06 -9.21
N VAL A 57 -14.90 -1.90 -9.71
CA VAL A 57 -16.01 -2.43 -8.91
C VAL A 57 -15.50 -3.26 -7.73
N GLU A 58 -14.54 -4.16 -7.95
CA GLU A 58 -13.95 -4.99 -6.89
C GLU A 58 -13.27 -4.12 -5.81
N ALA A 59 -12.43 -3.16 -6.20
CA ALA A 59 -11.83 -2.23 -5.25
C ALA A 59 -12.89 -1.42 -4.49
N THR A 60 -13.92 -0.95 -5.18
CA THR A 60 -15.01 -0.17 -4.57
C THR A 60 -15.78 -1.02 -3.56
N ALA A 61 -16.11 -2.27 -3.89
CA ALA A 61 -16.78 -3.20 -3.00
C ALA A 61 -15.97 -3.44 -1.72
N VAL A 62 -14.65 -3.64 -1.83
CA VAL A 62 -13.75 -3.78 -0.67
C VAL A 62 -13.79 -2.52 0.21
N HIS A 63 -13.67 -1.33 -0.38
CA HIS A 63 -13.66 -0.08 0.37
C HIS A 63 -15.02 0.25 1.00
N VAL A 64 -16.14 -0.12 0.36
CA VAL A 64 -17.48 0.00 0.93
C VAL A 64 -17.64 -0.95 2.11
N ALA A 65 -17.19 -2.21 2.01
CA ALA A 65 -17.26 -3.18 3.09
C ALA A 65 -16.46 -2.72 4.32
N VAL A 66 -15.20 -2.28 4.13
CA VAL A 66 -14.38 -1.74 5.23
C VAL A 66 -14.95 -0.40 5.73
N GLY A 67 -15.50 0.43 4.85
CA GLY A 67 -16.16 1.68 5.18
C GLY A 67 -17.39 1.50 6.06
N ALA A 68 -18.19 0.46 5.82
CA ALA A 68 -19.34 0.10 6.67
C ALA A 68 -18.89 -0.26 8.09
N LEU A 69 -17.79 -1.00 8.22
CA LEU A 69 -17.17 -1.32 9.51
C LEU A 69 -16.57 -0.08 10.18
N ALA A 70 -15.98 0.84 9.42
CA ALA A 70 -15.35 2.04 9.95
C ALA A 70 -16.34 3.15 10.35
N GLY A 71 -17.48 3.28 9.66
CA GLY A 71 -18.36 4.43 9.79
C GLY A 71 -17.69 5.76 9.39
N ARG A 72 -18.31 6.90 9.75
CA ARG A 72 -17.91 8.24 9.26
C ARG A 72 -16.47 8.63 9.62
N ARG A 73 -15.94 8.15 10.74
CA ARG A 73 -14.58 8.48 11.22
C ARG A 73 -13.48 7.91 10.31
N GLY A 74 -13.75 6.81 9.60
CA GLY A 74 -12.79 6.21 8.68
C GLY A 74 -12.88 6.73 7.25
N LEU A 75 -13.88 7.57 6.92
CA LEU A 75 -14.16 7.98 5.54
C LEU A 75 -12.95 8.63 4.84
N PRO A 76 -12.18 9.54 5.46
CA PRO A 76 -11.00 10.10 4.82
C PRO A 76 -9.99 9.01 4.40
N TRP A 77 -9.73 8.04 5.27
CA TRP A 77 -8.83 6.92 4.97
C TRP A 77 -9.37 6.03 3.85
N ILE A 78 -10.67 5.75 3.86
CA ILE A 78 -11.33 4.97 2.80
C ILE A 78 -11.18 5.65 1.44
N VAL A 79 -11.42 6.97 1.36
CA VAL A 79 -11.26 7.72 0.11
C VAL A 79 -9.80 7.72 -0.34
N THR A 80 -8.84 7.96 0.57
CA THR A 80 -7.41 7.96 0.24
C THR A 80 -6.93 6.59 -0.24
N SER A 81 -7.24 5.51 0.48
CA SER A 81 -6.88 4.14 0.10
C SER A 81 -7.53 3.72 -1.22
N TRP A 82 -8.79 4.12 -1.46
CA TRP A 82 -9.47 3.85 -2.72
C TRP A 82 -8.80 4.58 -3.90
N LEU A 83 -8.50 5.87 -3.74
CA LEU A 83 -7.78 6.65 -4.75
C LEU A 83 -6.41 6.04 -5.05
N MET A 84 -5.68 5.62 -4.02
CA MET A 84 -4.40 4.93 -4.18
C MET A 84 -4.55 3.64 -4.99
N ALA A 85 -5.54 2.79 -4.68
CA ALA A 85 -5.78 1.57 -5.45
C ALA A 85 -6.09 1.86 -6.93
N VAL A 86 -7.07 2.73 -7.19
CA VAL A 86 -7.56 3.01 -8.55
C VAL A 86 -6.50 3.69 -9.43
N THR A 87 -5.70 4.59 -8.87
CA THR A 87 -4.64 5.26 -9.62
C THR A 87 -3.50 4.33 -10.04
N HIS A 88 -3.39 3.18 -9.40
CA HIS A 88 -2.33 2.18 -9.62
C HIS A 88 -2.76 1.01 -10.53
N PHE A 89 -3.98 1.01 -11.07
CA PHE A 89 -4.48 -0.07 -11.94
C PHE A 89 -3.71 -0.27 -13.25
N GLY A 90 -2.87 0.68 -13.67
CA GLY A 90 -1.91 0.46 -14.75
C GLY A 90 -0.96 -0.73 -14.49
N MET A 91 -0.74 -1.09 -13.22
CA MET A 91 0.11 -2.21 -12.81
C MET A 91 -0.59 -3.57 -12.79
N LEU A 92 -1.89 -3.62 -13.09
CA LEU A 92 -2.60 -4.87 -13.35
C LEU A 92 -2.22 -5.45 -14.72
N GLU A 93 -1.48 -4.69 -15.55
CA GLU A 93 -1.00 -5.11 -16.86
C GLU A 93 -2.17 -5.61 -17.73
N GLY A 94 -2.14 -6.86 -18.19
CA GLY A 94 -3.21 -7.45 -19.01
C GLY A 94 -4.48 -7.81 -18.26
N ARG A 95 -4.49 -7.78 -16.92
CA ARG A 95 -5.65 -8.21 -16.11
C ARG A 95 -6.74 -7.15 -16.05
N ARG A 96 -7.99 -7.62 -16.02
CA ARG A 96 -9.21 -6.78 -15.96
C ARG A 96 -9.84 -6.75 -14.56
N ASP A 97 -9.47 -7.68 -13.70
CA ASP A 97 -9.87 -7.83 -12.30
C ASP A 97 -8.65 -7.73 -11.37
N LEU A 98 -8.92 -7.58 -10.08
CA LEU A 98 -7.90 -7.64 -9.04
C LEU A 98 -7.47 -9.08 -8.81
N GLY A 99 -8.42 -10.01 -8.74
CA GLY A 99 -8.20 -11.35 -8.25
C GLY A 99 -8.03 -11.41 -6.72
N ALA A 100 -8.16 -12.61 -6.14
CA ALA A 100 -8.29 -12.79 -4.70
C ALA A 100 -7.11 -12.23 -3.88
N ALA A 101 -5.88 -12.44 -4.32
CA ALA A 101 -4.69 -11.92 -3.61
C ALA A 101 -4.71 -10.39 -3.53
N ASN A 102 -4.94 -9.70 -4.66
CA ASN A 102 -4.96 -8.23 -4.67
C ASN A 102 -6.17 -7.66 -3.92
N VAL A 103 -7.30 -8.38 -3.87
CA VAL A 103 -8.45 -8.00 -3.03
C VAL A 103 -8.06 -7.98 -1.55
N LEU A 104 -7.33 -8.98 -1.07
CA LEU A 104 -6.83 -9.03 0.31
C LEU A 104 -5.82 -7.92 0.59
N THR A 105 -4.89 -7.67 -0.32
CA THR A 105 -3.94 -6.55 -0.21
C THR A 105 -4.65 -5.19 -0.10
N VAL A 106 -5.67 -4.96 -0.95
CA VAL A 106 -6.48 -3.73 -0.90
C VAL A 106 -7.28 -3.63 0.41
N ALA A 107 -7.88 -4.73 0.87
CA ALA A 107 -8.60 -4.77 2.13
C ALA A 107 -7.67 -4.45 3.32
N ARG A 108 -6.46 -5.03 3.33
CA ARG A 108 -5.42 -4.76 4.34
C ARG A 108 -5.03 -3.28 4.37
N GLY A 109 -4.79 -2.67 3.21
CA GLY A 109 -4.49 -1.23 3.11
C GLY A 109 -5.61 -0.32 3.62
N ALA A 110 -6.86 -0.79 3.61
CA ALA A 110 -8.02 -0.06 4.13
C ALA A 110 -8.27 -0.27 5.64
N LEU A 111 -7.67 -1.29 6.28
CA LEU A 111 -7.88 -1.63 7.69
C LEU A 111 -7.73 -0.47 8.69
N PRO A 112 -6.79 0.49 8.53
CA PRO A 112 -6.67 1.63 9.44
C PRO A 112 -7.98 2.44 9.61
N ALA A 113 -8.85 2.46 8.60
CA ALA A 113 -10.16 3.12 8.70
C ALA A 113 -11.02 2.51 9.83
N ALA A 114 -10.98 1.18 9.99
CA ALA A 114 -11.76 0.44 10.97
C ALA A 114 -11.04 0.24 12.31
N GLY A 115 -9.78 0.66 12.42
CA GLY A 115 -8.94 0.37 13.58
C GLY A 115 -9.48 0.86 14.93
N HIS A 116 -10.24 1.96 14.93
CA HIS A 116 -10.88 2.47 16.15
C HIS A 116 -12.04 1.61 16.66
N ARG A 117 -12.68 0.80 15.80
CA ARG A 117 -13.73 -0.14 16.20
C ARG A 117 -13.17 -1.52 16.49
N LEU A 118 -12.22 -1.97 15.69
CA LEU A 118 -11.57 -3.28 15.85
C LEU A 118 -10.65 -3.33 17.08
N GLY A 119 -10.06 -2.19 17.43
CA GLY A 119 -8.99 -2.13 18.42
C GLY A 119 -7.64 -2.60 17.87
N SER A 120 -6.59 -2.25 18.60
CA SER A 120 -5.19 -2.50 18.17
C SER A 120 -4.86 -3.98 17.93
N PRO A 121 -5.19 -4.94 18.83
CA PRO A 121 -4.83 -6.34 18.65
C PRO A 121 -5.52 -7.00 17.45
N ALA A 122 -6.83 -6.76 17.28
CA ALA A 122 -7.58 -7.33 16.17
C ALA A 122 -7.14 -6.76 14.82
N THR A 123 -6.82 -5.45 14.76
CA THR A 123 -6.30 -4.82 13.54
C THR A 123 -4.97 -5.44 13.12
N VAL A 124 -4.04 -5.64 14.06
CA VAL A 124 -2.74 -6.29 13.81
C VAL A 124 -2.92 -7.75 13.39
N ALA A 125 -3.77 -8.50 14.07
CA ALA A 125 -4.02 -9.90 13.73
C ALA A 125 -4.59 -10.05 12.31
N LEU A 126 -5.58 -9.23 11.94
CA LEU A 126 -6.17 -9.22 10.60
C LEU A 126 -5.17 -8.82 9.53
N ALA A 127 -4.31 -7.83 9.80
CA ALA A 127 -3.27 -7.43 8.88
C ALA A 127 -2.28 -8.58 8.60
N LEU A 128 -1.72 -9.20 9.64
CA LEU A 128 -0.79 -10.33 9.49
C LEU A 128 -1.46 -11.53 8.79
N ALA A 129 -2.72 -11.81 9.12
CA ALA A 129 -3.46 -12.89 8.49
C ALA A 129 -3.70 -12.64 6.99
N THR A 130 -4.04 -11.41 6.62
CA THR A 130 -4.29 -11.03 5.22
C THR A 130 -3.01 -10.97 4.39
N ASP A 131 -1.91 -10.48 4.95
CA ASP A 131 -0.56 -10.55 4.35
C ASP A 131 -0.15 -12.00 4.02
N PHE A 132 -0.25 -12.87 5.02
CA PHE A 132 0.14 -14.25 4.82
C PHE A 132 -0.75 -14.95 3.78
N ALA A 133 -2.06 -14.72 3.85
CA ALA A 133 -3.04 -15.32 2.95
C ALA A 133 -2.87 -14.83 1.51
N ASP A 134 -2.65 -13.53 1.29
CA ASP A 134 -2.48 -13.00 -0.06
C ASP A 134 -1.21 -13.51 -0.73
N GLY A 135 -0.11 -13.62 0.01
CA GLY A 135 1.15 -14.15 -0.48
C GLY A 135 1.05 -15.63 -0.82
N LYS A 136 0.33 -16.42 0.00
CA LYS A 136 0.07 -17.84 -0.29
C LYS A 136 -0.83 -18.01 -1.51
N LEU A 137 -1.92 -17.25 -1.61
CA LEU A 137 -2.83 -17.28 -2.76
C LEU A 137 -2.13 -16.88 -4.04
N ALA A 138 -1.34 -15.79 -4.03
CA ALA A 138 -0.63 -15.32 -5.21
C ALA A 138 0.34 -16.37 -5.76
N ARG A 139 1.08 -17.06 -4.87
CA ARG A 139 2.00 -18.13 -5.27
C ARG A 139 1.27 -19.41 -5.69
N GLY A 140 0.25 -19.81 -4.94
CA GLY A 140 -0.51 -21.04 -5.20
C GLY A 140 -1.34 -20.99 -6.48
N THR A 141 -1.77 -19.80 -6.91
CA THR A 141 -2.59 -19.62 -8.12
C THR A 141 -1.81 -19.01 -9.30
N ALA A 142 -0.48 -18.90 -9.18
CA ALA A 142 0.38 -18.23 -10.16
C ALA A 142 -0.14 -16.83 -10.57
N SER A 143 -0.75 -16.09 -9.62
CA SER A 143 -1.43 -14.82 -9.86
C SER A 143 -0.61 -13.60 -9.42
N VAL A 144 0.71 -13.73 -9.33
CA VAL A 144 1.60 -12.63 -8.92
C VAL A 144 1.54 -11.51 -9.96
N THR A 145 1.19 -10.29 -9.54
CA THR A 145 1.15 -9.11 -10.40
C THR A 145 2.07 -8.01 -9.87
N ARG A 146 2.46 -7.06 -10.73
CA ARG A 146 3.19 -5.86 -10.29
C ARG A 146 2.33 -5.02 -9.35
N PHE A 147 1.01 -4.97 -9.59
CA PHE A 147 0.05 -4.33 -8.69
C PHE A 147 0.11 -4.94 -7.29
N GLY A 148 0.06 -6.27 -7.16
CA GLY A 148 0.15 -6.94 -5.87
C GLY A 148 1.48 -6.70 -5.19
N ALA A 149 2.59 -6.86 -5.91
CA ALA A 149 3.92 -6.70 -5.33
C ALA A 149 4.22 -5.28 -4.82
N GLN A 150 3.73 -4.23 -5.50
CA GLN A 150 3.89 -2.85 -5.04
C GLN A 150 2.79 -2.44 -4.07
N GLY A 151 1.57 -2.92 -4.27
CA GLY A 151 0.41 -2.67 -3.42
C GLY A 151 0.59 -3.25 -2.02
N ASP A 152 1.21 -4.42 -1.92
CA ASP A 152 1.64 -5.08 -0.67
C ASP A 152 2.49 -4.13 0.18
N PHE A 153 3.58 -3.65 -0.42
CA PHE A 153 4.47 -2.70 0.23
C PHE A 153 3.76 -1.38 0.65
N LEU A 154 2.87 -0.84 -0.19
CA LEU A 154 2.11 0.37 0.13
C LEU A 154 1.09 0.13 1.24
N ALA A 155 0.40 -1.02 1.23
CA ALA A 155 -0.55 -1.41 2.26
C ALA A 155 0.14 -1.53 3.62
N ASP A 156 1.30 -2.19 3.65
CA ASP A 156 2.11 -2.32 4.86
C ASP A 156 2.65 -0.99 5.35
N THR A 157 3.21 -0.18 4.45
CA THR A 157 3.69 1.16 4.79
C THR A 157 2.59 1.99 5.43
N ALA A 158 1.39 1.99 4.83
CA ALA A 158 0.25 2.77 5.32
C ALA A 158 -0.25 2.25 6.67
N LEU A 159 -0.44 0.92 6.78
CA LEU A 159 -0.92 0.26 7.98
C LEU A 159 0.06 0.44 9.15
N TRP A 160 1.32 0.08 8.98
CA TRP A 160 2.30 0.08 10.06
C TRP A 160 2.66 1.50 10.48
N THR A 161 2.72 2.45 9.55
CA THR A 161 2.89 3.88 9.89
C THR A 161 1.71 4.38 10.72
N TRP A 162 0.47 4.13 10.27
CA TRP A 162 -0.72 4.50 11.05
C TRP A 162 -0.70 3.85 12.43
N PHE A 163 -0.38 2.56 12.49
CA PHE A 163 -0.40 1.79 13.73
C PHE A 163 0.57 2.36 14.76
N VAL A 164 1.81 2.61 14.34
CA VAL A 164 2.90 3.07 15.20
C VAL A 164 2.69 4.51 15.65
N LEU A 165 2.18 5.39 14.77
CA LEU A 165 1.78 6.74 15.17
C LEU A 165 0.67 6.74 16.22
N ARG A 166 -0.28 5.80 16.12
CA ARG A 166 -1.46 5.77 16.99
C ARG A 166 -1.26 5.01 18.30
N HIS A 167 -0.50 3.91 18.30
CA HIS A 167 -0.45 2.96 19.40
C HIS A 167 0.93 2.79 20.04
N GLU A 168 2.03 3.16 19.35
CA GLU A 168 3.37 3.04 19.90
C GLU A 168 3.80 4.36 20.55
N ARG A 169 4.29 4.29 21.79
CA ARG A 169 4.73 5.45 22.57
C ARG A 169 6.24 5.69 22.43
N SER A 170 7.00 4.67 22.09
CA SER A 170 8.45 4.76 21.92
C SER A 170 8.82 5.51 20.63
N ALA A 171 9.53 6.63 20.78
CA ALA A 171 10.07 7.39 19.64
C ALA A 171 11.04 6.55 18.80
N ALA A 172 11.84 5.70 19.43
CA ALA A 172 12.77 4.81 18.74
C ALA A 172 12.02 3.85 17.78
N TRP A 173 10.93 3.23 18.23
CA TRP A 173 10.10 2.36 17.37
C TRP A 173 9.40 3.13 16.26
N ARG A 174 8.97 4.37 16.52
CA ARG A 174 8.42 5.26 15.48
C ARG A 174 9.45 5.51 14.39
N VAL A 175 10.65 5.97 14.76
CA VAL A 175 11.75 6.23 13.83
C VAL A 175 12.14 4.96 13.07
N ALA A 176 12.30 3.83 13.76
CA ALA A 176 12.63 2.55 13.13
C ALA A 176 11.59 2.12 12.10
N THR A 177 10.31 2.31 12.38
CA THR A 177 9.22 2.00 11.44
C THR A 177 9.26 2.91 10.21
N PHE A 178 9.40 4.23 10.42
CA PHE A 178 9.54 5.16 9.31
C PHE A 178 10.79 4.86 8.47
N ALA A 179 11.91 4.55 9.10
CA ALA A 179 13.13 4.18 8.39
C ALA A 179 12.95 2.89 7.58
N ALA A 180 12.27 1.87 8.13
CA ALA A 180 12.07 0.58 7.46
C ALA A 180 11.18 0.67 6.22
N TRP A 181 10.17 1.56 6.22
CA TRP A 181 9.19 1.67 5.13
C TRP A 181 9.37 2.90 4.24
N ALA A 182 9.56 4.09 4.82
CA ALA A 182 9.67 5.32 4.04
C ALA A 182 11.03 5.49 3.37
N ALA A 183 12.13 5.12 4.06
CA ALA A 183 13.47 5.36 3.50
C ALA A 183 13.73 4.63 2.17
N PRO A 184 13.36 3.34 2.01
CA PRO A 184 13.51 2.67 0.71
C PRO A 184 12.68 3.31 -0.40
N VAL A 185 11.43 3.71 -0.12
CA VAL A 185 10.57 4.40 -1.09
C VAL A 185 11.19 5.71 -1.49
N LEU A 186 11.51 6.57 -0.53
CA LEU A 186 12.08 7.89 -0.77
C LEU A 186 13.40 7.78 -1.54
N GLY A 187 14.26 6.82 -1.19
CA GLY A 187 15.52 6.56 -1.90
C GLY A 187 15.28 6.17 -3.36
N VAL A 188 14.40 5.20 -3.62
CA VAL A 188 14.12 4.72 -4.99
C VAL A 188 13.40 5.77 -5.81
N THR A 189 12.47 6.49 -5.21
CA THR A 189 11.79 7.63 -5.81
C THR A 189 12.79 8.72 -6.18
N ALA A 190 13.65 9.15 -5.26
CA ALA A 190 14.66 10.18 -5.50
C ALA A 190 15.63 9.77 -6.62
N VAL A 191 16.16 8.55 -6.59
CA VAL A 191 17.04 8.03 -7.64
C VAL A 191 16.30 7.93 -8.98
N SER A 192 15.03 7.52 -8.98
CA SER A 192 14.23 7.42 -10.20
C SER A 192 13.96 8.78 -10.84
N PHE A 193 13.66 9.80 -10.02
CA PHE A 193 13.55 11.18 -10.49
C PHE A 193 14.88 11.69 -11.03
N ALA A 194 15.97 11.52 -10.27
CA ALA A 194 17.30 11.97 -10.67
C ALA A 194 17.78 11.33 -11.99
N ARG A 195 17.44 10.06 -12.23
CA ARG A 195 17.78 9.33 -13.46
C ARG A 195 16.79 9.53 -14.60
N GLY A 196 15.63 10.15 -14.37
CA GLY A 196 14.57 10.24 -15.36
C GLY A 196 13.98 8.89 -15.76
N GLY A 197 13.99 7.89 -14.88
CA GLY A 197 13.50 6.55 -15.17
C GLY A 197 13.37 5.69 -13.92
N MET A 198 12.45 4.73 -13.94
CA MET A 198 12.20 3.83 -12.81
C MET A 198 13.41 2.95 -12.53
N VAL A 199 13.89 3.04 -11.30
CA VAL A 199 14.88 2.11 -10.75
C VAL A 199 14.16 0.96 -10.07
N ASP A 200 14.61 -0.27 -10.33
CA ASP A 200 14.12 -1.43 -9.61
C ASP A 200 14.68 -1.44 -8.19
N LEU A 201 13.81 -1.67 -7.22
CA LEU A 201 14.26 -1.99 -5.86
C LEU A 201 15.06 -3.29 -5.90
N PRO A 202 16.29 -3.30 -5.36
CA PRO A 202 17.04 -4.55 -5.21
C PRO A 202 16.23 -5.50 -4.34
N ARG A 203 15.68 -6.56 -4.95
CA ARG A 203 14.86 -7.59 -4.27
C ARG A 203 15.71 -8.57 -3.45
N SER A 204 16.75 -8.08 -2.78
CA SER A 204 17.59 -8.93 -1.94
C SER A 204 16.75 -9.47 -0.78
N ARG A 205 16.64 -10.79 -0.68
CA ARG A 205 15.95 -11.48 0.44
C ARG A 205 16.58 -11.14 1.79
N TRP A 206 17.85 -10.72 1.79
CA TRP A 206 18.67 -10.51 2.99
C TRP A 206 18.45 -9.15 3.66
N PHE A 207 17.80 -8.18 2.98
CA PHE A 207 17.52 -6.86 3.53
C PHE A 207 16.03 -6.54 3.40
N ARG A 208 15.19 -7.24 4.19
CA ARG A 208 13.79 -6.86 4.41
C ARG A 208 13.62 -6.31 5.83
N PRO A 209 14.21 -5.14 6.16
CA PRO A 209 14.06 -4.54 7.49
C PRO A 209 12.59 -4.34 7.85
N ALA A 210 11.75 -4.08 6.84
CA ALA A 210 10.31 -3.93 6.95
C ALA A 210 9.62 -5.16 7.58
N ALA A 211 9.91 -6.37 7.08
CA ALA A 211 9.33 -7.61 7.59
C ALA A 211 9.78 -7.91 9.03
N ALA A 212 11.05 -7.65 9.35
CA ALA A 212 11.56 -7.83 10.71
C ALA A 212 10.85 -6.87 11.69
N VAL A 213 10.73 -5.59 11.32
CA VAL A 213 10.05 -4.57 12.12
C VAL A 213 8.57 -4.92 12.31
N GLU A 214 7.90 -5.39 11.27
CA GLU A 214 6.51 -5.87 11.32
C GLU A 214 6.33 -7.02 12.32
N VAL A 215 7.16 -8.06 12.25
CA VAL A 215 7.08 -9.20 13.18
C VAL A 215 7.32 -8.75 14.62
N LEU A 216 8.29 -7.86 14.85
CA LEU A 216 8.62 -7.36 16.19
C LEU A 216 7.49 -6.50 16.77
N ILE A 217 6.92 -5.59 15.98
CA ILE A 217 5.79 -4.75 16.41
C ILE A 217 4.55 -5.61 16.64
N GLY A 218 4.22 -6.50 15.71
CA GLY A 218 3.09 -7.41 15.83
C GLY A 218 3.19 -8.29 17.08
N GLY A 219 4.34 -8.92 17.29
CA GLY A 219 4.62 -9.74 18.47
C GLY A 219 4.50 -8.96 19.78
N ARG A 220 5.04 -7.73 19.83
CA ARG A 220 4.94 -6.86 21.01
C ARG A 220 3.49 -6.51 21.36
N VAL A 221 2.65 -6.25 20.36
CA VAL A 221 1.23 -5.91 20.55
C VAL A 221 0.46 -7.11 21.09
N LEU A 222 0.63 -8.27 20.46
CA LEU A 222 -0.01 -9.50 20.88
C LEU A 222 0.43 -9.93 22.29
N TRP A 223 1.72 -9.77 22.61
CA TRP A 223 2.25 -10.03 23.95
C TRP A 223 1.61 -9.14 25.00
N ARG A 224 1.53 -7.82 24.77
CA ARG A 224 0.92 -6.86 25.70
C ARG A 224 -0.56 -7.18 25.96
N TRP A 225 -1.29 -7.56 24.91
CA TRP A 225 -2.68 -7.96 25.01
C TRP A 225 -2.87 -9.28 25.78
N TRP A 226 -2.01 -10.27 25.54
CA TRP A 226 -2.06 -11.53 26.27
C TRP A 226 -1.71 -11.35 27.75
N ALA A 227 -0.71 -10.52 28.05
CA ALA A 227 -0.33 -10.19 29.41
C ALA A 227 -1.47 -9.51 30.20
N SER A 228 -2.19 -8.55 29.59
CA SER A 228 -3.30 -7.88 30.27
C SER A 228 -4.48 -8.81 30.58
N ARG A 229 -4.80 -9.75 29.68
CA ARG A 229 -5.87 -10.75 29.92
C ARG A 229 -5.57 -11.68 31.09
N ARG A 230 -4.31 -12.06 31.30
CA ARG A 230 -3.92 -12.92 32.44
C ARG A 230 -4.13 -12.24 33.79
N VAL A 231 -3.87 -10.93 33.86
CA VAL A 231 -4.10 -10.16 35.10
C VAL A 231 -5.60 -10.06 35.42
N SER A 232 -6.44 -9.79 34.42
CA SER A 232 -7.90 -9.71 34.62
C SER A 232 -8.52 -11.06 35.04
N GLY A 233 -8.01 -12.18 34.54
CA GLY A 233 -8.50 -13.51 34.90
C GLY A 233 -8.22 -13.90 36.36
N HIS A 234 -7.16 -13.36 36.98
CA HIS A 234 -6.86 -13.60 38.39
C HIS A 234 -7.76 -12.82 39.36
N LEU A 235 -8.29 -11.67 38.94
CA LEU A 235 -9.20 -10.88 39.75
C LEU A 235 -10.60 -11.51 39.82
N ILE A 236 -11.08 -12.09 38.72
CA ILE A 236 -12.40 -12.74 38.67
C ILE A 236 -12.42 -14.05 39.50
N ARG A 237 -11.28 -14.74 39.64
CA ARG A 237 -11.20 -15.98 40.45
C ARG A 237 -11.04 -15.75 41.96
N ARG A 238 -10.87 -14.50 42.40
CA ARG A 238 -10.70 -14.14 43.82
C ARG A 238 -11.91 -13.39 44.40
N ALA A 239 -12.91 -13.12 43.58
CA ALA A 239 -14.22 -12.60 43.98
C ALA A 239 -15.22 -13.75 44.02
#